data_AF-A0A7C9EFE3-F1
#
_entry.id   AF-A0A7C9EFE3-F1
#
_cell.length_a   1.000
_cell.length_b   1.000
_cell.length_c   1.000
_cell.angle_alpha   90.00
_cell.angle_beta   90.00
_cell.angle_gamma   90.00
#
_symmetry.space_group_name_H-M   'P 1'
#
loop_
_entity.id
_entity.type
_entity.pdbx_description
1 polymer ?
#
loop_
_entity_poly.entity_id
_entity_poly.type
_entity_poly.pdbx_seq_one_letter_code
_entity_poly.pdbx_strand_id
1 'polypeptide(L)'
;MVQDTRELYIADSVSSSIRALDLKTRGSRLLAGVDPIFPDNLFKFGDHDGIGPEALLQHLLGVCFGQDIQVYIVDSYNHKEEHLGFDEKDSSQEELKEE
;
A
#
# COMPACT_ATOMS: atom_id res chain seq x y z
N MET A 1 17.80 -1.47 17.24
CA MET A 1 18.27 -2.17 16.04
C MET A 1 17.42 -1.67 14.90
N VAL A 2 17.99 -0.98 13.91
CA VAL A 2 17.25 -0.56 12.72
C VAL A 2 17.01 -1.82 11.91
N GLN A 3 15.74 -2.22 11.71
CA GLN A 3 15.45 -3.29 10.78
C GLN A 3 15.73 -2.77 9.36
N ASP A 4 16.66 -3.43 8.66
CA ASP A 4 16.91 -3.22 7.23
C ASP A 4 15.76 -3.88 6.46
N THR A 5 14.53 -3.36 6.60
CA THR A 5 13.36 -3.84 5.84
C THR A 5 13.48 -3.31 4.42
N ARG A 6 14.05 -4.13 3.53
CA ARG A 6 14.01 -3.87 2.10
C ARG A 6 12.61 -4.22 1.60
N GLU A 7 11.71 -3.25 1.60
CA GLU A 7 10.37 -3.40 1.03
C GLU A 7 10.36 -2.97 -0.45
N LEU A 8 9.59 -3.69 -1.27
CA LEU A 8 9.18 -3.25 -2.60
C LEU A 8 7.71 -2.80 -2.55
N TYR A 9 7.42 -1.58 -3.00
CA TYR A 9 6.06 -1.10 -3.13
C TYR A 9 5.53 -1.43 -4.53
N ILE A 10 4.28 -1.87 -4.58
CA ILE A 10 3.62 -2.35 -5.79
C ILE A 10 2.32 -1.57 -5.96
N ALA A 11 2.19 -0.89 -7.10
CA ALA A 11 0.92 -0.37 -7.59
C ALA A 11 0.21 -1.49 -8.37
N ASP A 12 -0.83 -2.07 -7.79
CA ASP A 12 -1.63 -3.13 -8.42
C ASP A 12 -2.83 -2.49 -9.14
N SER A 13 -2.64 -2.26 -10.44
CA SER A 13 -3.59 -1.53 -11.30
C SER A 13 -5.01 -2.10 -11.28
N VAL A 14 -5.17 -3.42 -11.39
CA VAL A 14 -6.49 -4.04 -11.60
C VAL A 14 -7.30 -4.05 -10.32
N SER A 15 -6.67 -4.30 -9.17
CA SER A 15 -7.34 -4.24 -7.87
C SER A 15 -7.45 -2.82 -7.31
N SER A 16 -6.87 -1.83 -8.00
CA SER A 16 -6.77 -0.43 -7.55
C SER A 16 -6.19 -0.31 -6.14
N SER A 17 -5.04 -0.96 -5.92
CA SER A 17 -4.44 -1.07 -4.59
C SER A 17 -2.93 -0.89 -4.56
N ILE A 18 -2.42 -0.64 -3.36
CA ILE A 18 -1.00 -0.48 -3.10
C ILE A 18 -0.59 -1.54 -2.09
N ARG A 19 0.52 -2.22 -2.37
CA ARG A 19 1.04 -3.30 -1.53
C ARG A 19 2.51 -3.08 -1.22
N ALA A 20 2.93 -3.50 -0.03
CA ALA A 20 4.34 -3.68 0.29
C ALA A 20 4.68 -5.17 0.22
N LEU A 21 5.82 -5.49 -0.38
CA LEU A 21 6.42 -6.81 -0.42
C LEU A 21 7.73 -6.77 0.38
N ASP A 22 7.80 -7.55 1.45
CA ASP A 22 9.05 -7.75 2.18
C ASP A 22 9.98 -8.65 1.35
N LEU A 23 11.15 -8.14 0.97
CA LEU A 23 12.08 -8.89 0.11
C LEU A 23 12.82 -10.03 0.84
N LYS A 24 12.82 -10.04 2.17
CA LYS A 24 13.44 -11.07 3.01
C LYS A 24 12.48 -12.23 3.25
N THR A 25 11.26 -11.94 3.72
CA THR A 25 10.25 -12.96 4.04
C THR A 25 9.45 -13.38 2.81
N ARG A 26 9.42 -12.53 1.76
CA ARG A 26 8.57 -12.66 0.56
C ARG A 26 7.07 -12.55 0.86
N GLY A 27 6.71 -12.09 2.06
CA GLY A 27 5.34 -11.77 2.42
C GLY A 27 4.90 -10.45 1.82
N SER A 28 3.62 -10.33 1.48
CA SER A 28 3.01 -9.08 1.01
C SER A 28 1.92 -8.61 1.96
N ARG A 29 1.84 -7.30 2.19
CA ARG A 29 0.77 -6.66 2.98
C ARG A 29 0.09 -5.54 2.19
N LEU A 30 -1.19 -5.35 2.46
CA LEU A 30 -1.98 -4.26 1.89
C LEU A 30 -1.63 -2.94 2.59
N LEU A 31 -1.40 -1.89 1.79
CA LEU A 31 -1.17 -0.53 2.30
C LEU A 31 -2.40 0.36 2.13
N ALA A 32 -3.05 0.29 0.97
CA ALA A 32 -4.29 1.01 0.72
C ALA A 32 -5.12 0.39 -0.41
N GLY A 33 -6.42 0.67 -0.41
CA GLY A 33 -7.38 0.14 -1.40
C GLY A 33 -7.84 -1.29 -1.09
N VAL A 34 -8.40 -1.97 -2.09
CA VAL A 34 -9.02 -3.32 -1.96
C VAL A 34 -10.25 -3.37 -1.07
N ASP A 35 -11.12 -4.34 -1.36
CA ASP A 35 -12.23 -4.72 -0.50
C ASP A 35 -11.73 -5.65 0.64
N PRO A 36 -11.79 -5.23 1.91
CA PRO A 36 -11.28 -6.03 3.02
C PRO A 36 -12.13 -7.27 3.31
N ILE A 37 -13.37 -7.31 2.81
CA ILE A 37 -14.30 -8.42 3.02
C ILE A 37 -14.20 -9.41 1.85
N PHE A 38 -14.09 -8.89 0.62
CA PHE A 38 -14.05 -9.68 -0.60
C PHE A 38 -12.73 -9.47 -1.36
N PRO A 39 -11.67 -10.24 -1.07
CA PRO A 39 -10.34 -10.01 -1.65
C PRO A 39 -10.29 -10.12 -3.18
N ASP A 40 -11.26 -10.81 -3.78
CA ASP A 40 -11.39 -11.01 -5.23
C ASP A 40 -12.21 -9.89 -5.91
N ASN A 41 -12.70 -8.92 -5.14
CA ASN A 41 -13.46 -7.79 -5.68
C ASN A 41 -12.53 -6.77 -6.35
N LEU A 42 -12.48 -6.82 -7.68
CA LEU A 42 -11.72 -5.90 -8.53
C LEU A 42 -12.46 -4.59 -8.83
N PHE A 43 -13.66 -4.40 -8.25
CA PHE A 43 -14.55 -3.27 -8.55
C PHE A 43 -14.70 -2.28 -7.40
N LYS A 44 -13.90 -2.42 -6.33
CA LYS A 44 -13.81 -1.39 -5.29
C LYS A 44 -12.74 -0.37 -5.67
N PHE A 45 -13.19 0.69 -6.33
CA PHE A 45 -12.37 1.81 -6.78
C PHE A 45 -13.16 3.12 -6.64
N GLY A 46 -12.47 4.25 -6.77
CA GLY A 46 -13.06 5.58 -6.67
C GLY A 46 -11.99 6.60 -6.33
N ASP A 47 -12.41 7.78 -5.88
CA ASP A 47 -11.53 8.89 -5.50
C ASP A 47 -11.86 9.31 -4.07
N HIS A 48 -11.14 8.74 -3.09
CA HIS A 48 -11.35 9.05 -1.68
C HIS A 48 -10.07 8.84 -0.87
N ASP A 49 -9.55 9.92 -0.31
CA ASP A 49 -8.46 9.88 0.66
C ASP A 49 -8.88 9.06 1.89
N GLY A 50 -8.03 8.14 2.33
CA GLY A 50 -8.32 7.27 3.46
C GLY A 50 -7.09 6.52 3.95
N ILE A 51 -7.28 5.69 4.97
CA ILE A 51 -6.24 4.83 5.54
C ILE A 51 -6.57 3.38 5.22
N GLY A 52 -5.59 2.64 4.70
CA GLY A 52 -5.76 1.22 4.45
C GLY A 52 -6.89 0.94 3.46
N PRO A 53 -7.78 -0.03 3.76
CA PRO A 53 -8.87 -0.40 2.86
C PRO A 53 -9.92 0.68 2.61
N GLU A 54 -9.98 1.74 3.40
CA GLU A 54 -10.95 2.81 3.21
C GLU A 54 -10.56 3.82 2.12
N ALA A 55 -9.27 3.86 1.75
CA ALA A 55 -8.82 4.66 0.61
C ALA A 55 -9.39 4.08 -0.69
N LEU A 56 -9.87 4.96 -1.58
CA LEU A 56 -10.30 4.58 -2.92
C LEU A 56 -9.36 5.22 -3.94
N LEU A 57 -8.82 4.37 -4.80
CA LEU A 57 -7.89 4.70 -5.89
C LEU A 57 -8.44 4.13 -7.19
N GLN A 58 -7.87 4.51 -8.35
CA GLN A 58 -8.34 3.97 -9.62
C GLN A 58 -7.24 3.76 -10.68
N HIS A 59 -6.95 2.48 -10.94
CA HIS A 59 -6.07 2.05 -12.04
C HIS A 59 -4.66 2.68 -11.96
N LEU A 60 -4.02 2.50 -10.81
CA LEU A 60 -2.67 3.00 -10.52
C LEU A 60 -1.66 2.45 -11.55
N LEU A 61 -0.83 3.31 -12.13
CA LEU A 61 0.16 2.91 -13.16
C LEU A 61 1.62 3.02 -12.71
N GLY A 62 1.87 3.71 -11.61
CA GLY A 62 3.24 3.99 -11.19
C GLY A 62 3.34 4.18 -9.68
N VAL A 63 4.50 3.79 -9.16
CA VAL A 63 4.97 4.06 -7.81
C VAL A 63 6.40 4.59 -7.90
N CYS A 64 6.71 5.63 -7.13
CA CYS A 64 8.03 6.24 -7.08
C CYS A 64 8.42 6.55 -5.64
N PHE A 65 9.69 6.37 -5.31
CA PHE A 65 10.24 6.81 -4.03
C PHE A 65 10.79 8.22 -4.14
N GLY A 66 10.35 9.08 -3.22
CA GLY A 66 10.84 10.43 -3.03
C GLY A 66 12.00 10.52 -2.04
N GLN A 67 12.31 11.76 -1.66
CA GLN A 67 13.18 12.06 -0.53
C GLN A 67 12.44 11.75 0.79
N ASP A 68 13.17 11.55 1.88
CA ASP A 68 12.62 11.41 3.24
C ASP A 68 11.55 10.30 3.43
N ILE A 69 11.74 9.13 2.80
CA ILE A 69 10.87 7.94 2.93
C ILE A 69 9.44 8.20 2.42
N GLN A 70 9.28 9.09 1.45
CA GLN A 70 8.00 9.32 0.81
C GLN A 70 7.78 8.36 -0.37
N VAL A 71 6.58 7.81 -0.49
CA VAL A 71 6.16 7.00 -1.64
C VAL A 71 5.04 7.72 -2.37
N TYR A 72 5.26 8.01 -3.65
CA TYR A 72 4.35 8.69 -4.55
C TYR A 72 3.73 7.72 -5.54
N ILE A 73 2.49 7.99 -5.90
CA ILE A 73 1.64 7.06 -6.64
C ILE A 73 0.87 7.81 -7.70
N VAL A 74 0.81 7.24 -8.91
CA VAL A 74 0.10 7.83 -10.04
C VAL A 74 -1.28 7.21 -10.16
N ASP A 75 -2.29 7.88 -9.61
CA ASP A 75 -3.69 7.50 -9.70
C ASP A 75 -4.29 7.96 -11.04
N SER A 76 -4.15 7.09 -12.03
CA SER A 76 -4.21 7.50 -13.44
C SER A 76 -5.61 7.83 -13.90
N TYR A 77 -6.65 7.17 -13.37
CA TYR A 77 -8.03 7.41 -13.78
C TYR A 77 -8.70 8.51 -12.94
N ASN A 78 -8.22 8.74 -11.71
CA ASN A 78 -8.63 9.91 -10.91
C ASN A 78 -7.88 11.19 -11.31
N HIS A 79 -6.84 11.07 -12.15
CA HIS A 79 -6.00 12.18 -12.60
C HIS A 79 -5.27 12.89 -11.44
N LYS A 80 -4.77 12.11 -10.47
CA LYS A 80 -4.11 12.62 -9.26
C LYS A 80 -2.74 11.97 -9.01
N GLU A 81 -1.92 12.70 -8.27
CA GLU A 81 -0.77 12.14 -7.56
C GLU A 81 -1.16 11.92 -6.11
N GLU A 82 -0.88 10.73 -5.59
CA GLU A 82 -1.15 10.35 -4.20
C GLU A 82 0.17 10.09 -3.46
N HIS A 83 0.16 10.25 -2.14
CA HIS A 83 1.31 10.00 -1.30
C HIS A 83 0.95 9.11 -0.11
N LEU A 84 1.82 8.17 0.23
CA LEU A 84 1.69 7.36 1.44
C LEU A 84 2.31 8.07 2.63
N GLY A 85 1.53 8.24 3.69
CA GLY A 85 2.01 8.64 5.01
C GLY A 85 2.45 7.41 5.81
N PHE A 86 3.68 7.41 6.30
CA PHE A 86 4.18 6.41 7.24
C PHE A 86 4.23 7.02 8.64
N ASP A 87 3.54 6.39 9.60
CA ASP A 87 3.66 6.74 11.02
C ASP A 87 4.78 5.90 11.65
N GLU A 88 5.63 6.49 12.49
CA GLU A 88 6.84 5.85 13.05
C GLU A 88 6.56 4.58 13.88
N LYS A 89 5.28 4.27 14.15
CA LYS A 89 4.85 3.15 14.99
C LYS A 89 4.59 1.85 14.23
N ASP A 90 4.49 1.87 12.90
CA ASP A 90 4.04 0.71 12.09
C ASP A 90 5.07 -0.45 12.06
N SER A 91 6.32 -0.21 12.46
CA SER A 91 7.39 -1.23 12.53
C SER A 91 7.39 -2.09 13.81
N SER A 92 6.34 -2.05 14.64
CA SER A 92 6.36 -2.67 15.99
C SER A 92 5.29 -3.73 16.28
N GLN A 93 4.49 -4.14 15.29
CA GLN A 93 3.39 -5.11 15.49
C GLN A 93 3.64 -6.40 14.69
N GLU A 94 4.76 -7.08 14.94
CA GLU A 94 4.96 -8.46 14.48
C GLU A 94 5.84 -9.25 15.46
N GLU A 95 5.51 -9.20 16.74
CA GLU A 95 5.93 -10.22 17.71
C GLU A 95 4.69 -10.68 18.49
N LEU A 96 4.55 -12.00 18.64
CA LEU A 96 3.52 -12.77 19.35
C LEU A 96 2.32 -13.24 18.50
N LYS A 97 2.48 -14.44 17.94
CA LYS A 97 1.52 -15.56 18.07
C LYS A 97 2.23 -16.87 17.71
N GLU A 98 3.00 -17.39 18.66
CA GLU A 98 3.20 -18.84 18.79
C GLU A 98 2.36 -19.29 19.99
N GLU A 99 1.33 -20.10 19.72
CA GLU A 99 0.79 -21.11 20.64
C GLU A 99 0.75 -22.44 19.87
#